data_AF-A0A553QB92-F1
#
_entry.id   AF-A0A553QB92-F1
#
_cell.length_a   1.000
_cell.length_b   1.000
_cell.length_c   1.000
_cell.angle_alpha   90.00
_cell.angle_beta   90.00
_cell.angle_gamma   90.00
#
_symmetry.space_group_name_H-M   'P 1'
#
loop_
_entity.id
_entity.type
_entity.pdbx_description
1 polymer ?
#
loop_
_entity_poly.entity_id
_entity_poly.type
_entity_poly.pdbx_seq_one_letter_code
_entity_poly.pdbx_strand_id
1 'polypeptide(L)'
;ALVLKTLCANNGSLGYEALADVLGFDEAAMEMLLGSGGICSVSGYLGGRKTVIARIELRLCRAKGCSGCGNLHLCVGFVFGSCRFQNMRMGCRFSHDLFSGQNYAVLEAHGLETLDLKELRLLLLQSDHTLLPQVSSTHSCKKLLEVKLKWKRKE
;
A
#
# COMPACT_ATOMS: atom_id res chain seq x y z
N ALA A 1 -1.01 0.73 13.63
CA ALA A 1 -0.96 2.06 13.00
C ALA A 1 0.45 2.68 12.96
N LEU A 2 1.15 2.88 14.10
CA LEU A 2 2.42 3.62 14.15
C LEU A 2 3.52 3.08 13.23
N VAL A 3 3.80 1.78 13.29
CA VAL A 3 4.82 1.13 12.44
C VAL A 3 4.55 1.35 10.95
N LEU A 4 3.28 1.20 10.55
CA LEU A 4 2.87 1.36 9.17
C LEU A 4 3.05 2.81 8.70
N LYS A 5 2.69 3.79 9.55
CA LYS A 5 2.94 5.22 9.28
C LYS A 5 4.42 5.51 9.12
N THR A 6 5.26 4.98 10.01
CA THR A 6 6.73 5.13 9.92
C THR A 6 7.26 4.50 8.64
N LEU A 7 6.81 3.31 8.28
CA LEU A 7 7.20 2.66 7.03
C LEU A 7 6.74 3.47 5.83
N CYS A 8 5.50 3.96 5.79
CA CYS A 8 4.98 4.80 4.71
C CYS A 8 5.78 6.10 4.55
N ALA A 9 6.16 6.75 5.66
CA ALA A 9 7.06 7.90 5.65
C ALA A 9 8.44 7.58 5.06
N ASN A 10 8.86 6.31 5.12
CA ASN A 10 10.10 5.78 4.53
C ASN A 10 9.83 4.98 3.24
N ASN A 11 8.89 5.43 2.40
CA ASN A 11 8.55 4.80 1.12
C ASN A 11 8.13 3.32 1.20
N GLY A 12 7.56 2.93 2.33
CA GLY A 12 7.04 1.59 2.61
C GLY A 12 8.09 0.56 2.99
N SER A 13 9.34 0.94 3.28
CA SER A 13 10.34 -0.01 3.79
C SER A 13 11.43 0.68 4.59
N LEU A 14 11.86 0.07 5.68
CA LEU A 14 12.94 0.59 6.52
C LEU A 14 13.82 -0.56 7.03
N GLY A 15 15.11 -0.29 7.23
CA GLY A 15 16.02 -1.26 7.87
C GLY A 15 15.53 -1.59 9.29
N TYR A 16 15.74 -2.82 9.75
CA TYR A 16 15.29 -3.26 11.07
C TYR A 16 15.84 -2.39 12.19
N GLU A 17 17.16 -2.16 12.22
CA GLU A 17 17.82 -1.28 13.20
C GLU A 17 17.25 0.15 13.17
N ALA A 18 17.16 0.74 11.98
CA ALA A 18 16.64 2.10 11.83
C ALA A 18 15.16 2.22 12.24
N LEU A 19 14.37 1.17 12.03
CA LEU A 19 12.98 1.13 12.49
C LEU A 19 12.90 1.01 14.01
N ALA A 20 13.74 0.17 14.62
CA ALA A 20 13.85 0.04 16.06
C ALA A 20 14.26 1.38 16.71
N ASP A 21 15.25 2.07 16.14
CA ASP A 21 15.72 3.38 16.59
C ASP A 21 14.62 4.44 16.54
N VAL A 22 13.87 4.52 15.43
CA VAL A 22 12.79 5.50 15.26
C VAL A 22 11.62 5.24 16.20
N LEU A 23 11.31 3.96 16.47
CA LEU A 23 10.22 3.58 17.37
C LEU A 23 10.65 3.55 18.85
N GLY A 24 11.95 3.59 19.12
CA GLY A 24 12.51 3.40 20.46
C GLY A 24 12.21 2.01 21.04
N PHE A 25 12.10 0.99 20.19
CA PHE A 25 11.79 -0.38 20.60
C PHE A 25 13.06 -1.20 20.79
N ASP A 26 13.06 -2.04 21.82
CA ASP A 26 14.10 -3.04 22.01
C ASP A 26 13.88 -4.24 21.06
N GLU A 27 14.86 -5.13 21.02
CA GLU A 27 14.85 -6.27 20.11
C GLU A 27 13.66 -7.20 20.38
N ALA A 28 13.30 -7.40 21.66
CA ALA A 28 12.17 -8.24 22.06
C ALA A 28 10.81 -7.64 21.64
N ALA A 29 10.61 -6.34 21.81
CA ALA A 29 9.39 -5.65 21.36
C ALA A 29 9.27 -5.68 19.84
N MET A 30 10.39 -5.52 19.11
CA MET A 30 10.42 -5.63 17.65
C MET A 30 10.09 -7.04 17.17
N GLU A 31 10.62 -8.08 17.81
CA GLU A 31 10.26 -9.47 17.49
C GLU A 31 8.80 -9.78 17.80
N MET A 32 8.28 -9.32 18.94
CA MET A 32 6.86 -9.46 19.28
C MET A 32 5.97 -8.75 18.26
N LEU A 33 6.37 -7.56 17.81
CA LEU A 33 5.62 -6.75 16.86
C LEU A 33 5.60 -7.37 15.45
N LEU A 34 6.73 -7.92 14.99
CA LEU A 34 6.81 -8.59 13.69
C LEU A 34 6.27 -10.03 13.74
N GLY A 35 6.33 -10.69 14.89
CA GLY A 35 5.95 -12.09 15.10
C GLY A 35 4.46 -12.30 15.40
N SER A 36 3.75 -11.27 15.85
CA SER A 36 2.32 -11.36 16.21
C SER A 36 1.37 -11.49 15.00
N GLY A 37 1.90 -11.61 13.77
CA GLY A 37 1.07 -11.58 12.56
C GLY A 37 0.29 -10.26 12.42
N GLY A 38 0.67 -9.26 13.21
CA GLY A 38 0.02 -7.97 13.29
C GLY A 38 0.29 -7.18 12.02
N ILE A 39 -0.76 -7.09 11.20
CA ILE A 39 -1.12 -6.02 10.27
C ILE A 39 0.09 -5.17 9.86
N CYS A 40 0.66 -5.47 8.69
CA CYS A 40 1.33 -4.39 7.99
C CYS A 40 2.72 -4.68 7.44
N SER A 41 3.38 -5.78 7.82
CA SER A 41 4.83 -5.86 7.62
C SER A 41 5.38 -7.28 7.46
N VAL A 42 6.33 -7.42 6.54
CA VAL A 42 7.15 -8.64 6.40
C VAL A 42 8.61 -8.26 6.57
N SER A 43 9.34 -9.00 7.40
CA SER A 43 10.80 -8.89 7.50
C SER A 43 11.47 -9.74 6.43
N GLY A 44 12.40 -9.17 5.68
CA GLY A 44 13.25 -9.89 4.72
C GLY A 44 14.67 -9.36 4.73
N TYR A 45 15.57 -9.98 3.95
CA TYR A 45 16.95 -9.52 3.79
C TYR A 45 17.11 -8.81 2.45
N LEU A 46 17.41 -7.51 2.46
CA LEU A 46 17.79 -6.74 1.29
C LEU A 46 19.27 -6.38 1.39
N GLY A 47 20.09 -6.87 0.45
CA GLY A 47 21.53 -6.59 0.45
C GLY A 47 22.25 -7.07 1.71
N GLY A 48 21.81 -8.20 2.29
CA GLY A 48 22.38 -8.77 3.51
C GLY A 48 21.91 -8.12 4.82
N ARG A 49 21.03 -7.12 4.78
CA ARG A 49 20.48 -6.45 5.98
C ARG A 49 19.02 -6.78 6.19
N LYS A 50 18.63 -7.03 7.44
CA LYS A 50 17.22 -7.24 7.84
C LYS A 50 16.47 -5.93 7.58
N THR A 51 15.42 -6.01 6.78
CA THR A 51 14.59 -4.88 6.33
C THR A 51 13.14 -5.24 6.56
N VAL A 52 12.37 -4.29 7.08
CA VAL A 52 10.94 -4.40 7.28
C VAL A 52 10.24 -3.69 6.12
N ILE A 53 9.37 -4.43 5.43
CA ILE A 53 8.62 -3.92 4.28
C ILE A 53 7.15 -3.88 4.65
N ALA A 54 6.49 -2.77 4.35
CA ALA A 54 5.08 -2.63 4.58
C ALA A 54 4.25 -3.48 3.58
N ARG A 55 3.33 -4.30 4.08
CA ARG A 55 2.40 -5.14 3.33
C ARG A 55 1.04 -5.23 4.01
N ILE A 56 0.01 -4.87 3.26
CA ILE A 56 -1.39 -4.98 3.67
C ILE A 56 -2.04 -6.21 3.06
N GLU A 57 -2.94 -6.86 3.78
CA GLU A 57 -3.77 -7.93 3.21
C GLU A 57 -4.95 -7.38 2.41
N LEU A 58 -5.25 -6.10 2.61
CA LEU A 58 -6.34 -5.37 1.97
C LEU A 58 -6.10 -5.21 0.45
N ARG A 59 -7.12 -5.52 -0.35
CA ARG A 59 -7.08 -5.41 -1.82
C ARG A 59 -8.21 -4.55 -2.38
N LEU A 60 -8.14 -4.26 -3.67
CA LEU A 60 -9.22 -3.64 -4.42
C LEU A 60 -10.20 -4.72 -4.90
N CYS A 61 -11.50 -4.49 -4.69
CA CYS A 61 -12.56 -5.31 -5.25
C CYS A 61 -12.64 -5.14 -6.77
N ARG A 62 -12.86 -6.24 -7.49
CA ARG A 62 -12.98 -6.26 -8.97
C ARG A 62 -14.38 -6.58 -9.46
N ALA A 63 -15.31 -6.88 -8.55
CA ALA A 63 -16.66 -7.26 -8.89
C ALA A 63 -17.46 -6.04 -9.39
N LYS A 64 -18.22 -6.23 -10.46
CA LYS A 64 -19.19 -5.24 -10.95
C LYS A 64 -20.51 -5.47 -10.21
N GLY A 65 -20.90 -4.55 -9.33
CA GLY A 65 -22.12 -4.68 -8.52
C GLY A 65 -21.95 -5.49 -7.23
N CYS A 66 -20.84 -5.29 -6.51
CA CYS A 66 -20.63 -5.92 -5.21
C CYS A 66 -21.63 -5.38 -4.17
N SER A 67 -22.34 -6.27 -3.48
CA SER A 67 -23.29 -5.95 -2.41
C SER A 67 -22.64 -5.76 -1.03
N GLY A 68 -21.33 -5.97 -0.92
CA GLY A 68 -20.55 -5.82 0.32
C GLY A 68 -19.47 -6.90 0.42
N CYS A 69 -18.21 -6.51 0.53
CA CYS A 69 -17.09 -7.43 0.74
C CYS A 69 -15.99 -6.78 1.60
N GLY A 70 -15.03 -7.56 2.07
CA GLY A 70 -13.88 -7.08 2.86
C GLY A 70 -12.79 -6.36 2.05
N ASN A 71 -13.09 -5.87 0.84
CA ASN A 71 -12.12 -5.21 -0.04
C ASN A 71 -12.58 -3.79 -0.40
N LEU A 72 -11.62 -2.94 -0.78
CA LEU A 72 -11.89 -1.56 -1.15
C LEU A 72 -12.59 -1.46 -2.51
N HIS A 73 -13.69 -0.71 -2.55
CA HIS A 73 -14.49 -0.45 -3.75
C HIS A 73 -14.01 0.83 -4.45
N LEU A 74 -12.71 0.95 -4.69
CA LEU A 74 -12.11 2.15 -5.29
C LEU A 74 -11.79 1.99 -6.77
N CYS A 75 -11.91 3.10 -7.51
CA CYS A 75 -11.39 3.17 -8.86
C CYS A 75 -9.86 3.07 -8.84
N VAL A 76 -9.32 2.04 -9.50
CA VAL A 76 -7.86 1.89 -9.69
C VAL A 76 -7.25 3.16 -10.29
N GLY A 77 -7.92 3.78 -11.27
CA GLY A 77 -7.47 5.03 -11.88
C GLY A 77 -7.46 6.20 -10.89
N PHE A 78 -8.40 6.29 -9.96
CA PHE A 78 -8.41 7.31 -8.90
C PHE A 78 -7.26 7.06 -7.90
N VAL A 79 -7.11 5.80 -7.50
CA VAL A 79 -5.99 5.37 -6.67
C VAL A 79 -4.67 5.69 -7.36
N PHE A 80 -4.51 5.65 -8.67
CA PHE A 80 -3.22 6.01 -9.31
C PHE A 80 -3.17 7.40 -9.96
N GLY A 81 -4.19 8.25 -9.75
CA GLY A 81 -4.23 9.60 -10.32
C GLY A 81 -4.33 9.63 -11.85
N SER A 82 -4.87 8.58 -12.47
CA SER A 82 -4.98 8.38 -13.92
C SER A 82 -6.42 8.08 -14.39
N CYS A 83 -7.44 8.37 -13.57
CA CYS A 83 -8.83 8.10 -13.94
C CYS A 83 -9.30 9.00 -15.08
N ARG A 84 -9.53 8.41 -16.25
CA ARG A 84 -10.04 9.10 -17.44
C ARG A 84 -11.53 9.48 -17.35
N PHE A 85 -12.26 8.91 -16.39
CA PHE A 85 -13.71 9.10 -16.25
C PHE A 85 -14.11 10.16 -15.22
N GLN A 86 -13.15 10.74 -14.50
CA GLN A 86 -13.43 11.73 -13.46
C GLN A 86 -14.18 12.97 -14.00
N ASN A 87 -13.84 13.41 -15.21
CA ASN A 87 -14.39 14.61 -15.84
C ASN A 87 -15.39 14.28 -16.97
N MET A 88 -15.82 13.02 -17.09
CA MET A 88 -16.77 12.60 -18.12
C MET A 88 -18.21 12.89 -17.65
N ARG A 89 -19.11 13.27 -18.57
CA ARG A 89 -20.53 13.54 -18.25
C ARG A 89 -21.23 12.42 -17.48
N MET A 90 -20.85 11.16 -17.72
CA MET A 90 -21.45 9.99 -17.05
C MET A 90 -20.76 9.60 -15.73
N GLY A 91 -19.68 10.29 -15.36
CA GLY A 91 -18.87 9.97 -14.18
C GLY A 91 -18.11 8.63 -14.26
N CYS A 92 -17.35 8.34 -13.20
CA CYS A 92 -16.69 7.04 -13.03
C CYS A 92 -17.64 6.04 -12.39
N ARG A 93 -17.65 4.80 -12.89
CA ARG A 93 -18.50 3.71 -12.35
C ARG A 93 -18.00 3.14 -11.01
N PHE A 94 -16.78 3.48 -10.61
CA PHE A 94 -16.14 3.02 -9.38
C PHE A 94 -16.00 4.20 -8.42
N SER A 95 -16.01 3.94 -7.10
CA SER A 95 -15.91 5.01 -6.10
C SER A 95 -14.57 5.75 -6.21
N HIS A 96 -14.63 7.07 -6.09
CA HIS A 96 -13.49 7.97 -5.91
C HIS A 96 -13.41 8.50 -4.47
N ASP A 97 -14.19 7.89 -3.57
CA ASP A 97 -14.23 8.28 -2.17
C ASP A 97 -13.59 7.18 -1.32
N LEU A 98 -12.39 7.50 -0.81
CA LEU A 98 -11.63 6.63 0.08
C LEU A 98 -12.38 6.34 1.38
N PHE A 99 -13.13 7.31 1.89
CA PHE A 99 -13.81 7.22 3.18
C PHE A 99 -15.32 7.04 3.04
N SER A 100 -15.80 6.60 1.86
CA SER A 100 -17.19 6.15 1.71
C SER A 100 -17.51 5.09 2.76
N GLY A 101 -18.76 5.02 3.24
CA GLY A 101 -19.12 4.16 4.38
C GLY A 101 -18.64 2.70 4.28
N GLN A 102 -18.69 2.08 3.09
CA GLN A 102 -18.16 0.73 2.89
C GLN A 102 -16.64 0.67 2.98
N ASN A 103 -15.93 1.62 2.35
CA ASN A 103 -14.47 1.64 2.37
C ASN A 103 -13.92 1.99 3.75
N TYR A 104 -14.57 2.91 4.46
CA TYR A 104 -14.19 3.26 5.84
C TYR A 104 -14.31 2.07 6.77
N ALA A 105 -15.43 1.35 6.75
CA ALA A 105 -15.61 0.14 7.56
C ALA A 105 -14.56 -0.93 7.25
N VAL A 106 -14.16 -1.07 5.99
CA VAL A 106 -13.10 -1.99 5.57
C VAL A 106 -11.72 -1.52 6.07
N LEU A 107 -11.42 -0.23 6.01
CA LEU A 107 -10.17 0.34 6.53
C LEU A 107 -10.08 0.18 8.06
N GLU A 108 -11.16 0.51 8.77
CA GLU A 108 -11.26 0.38 10.22
C GLU A 108 -11.10 -1.07 10.67
N ALA A 109 -11.75 -2.03 9.98
CA ALA A 109 -11.59 -3.46 10.27
C ALA A 109 -10.14 -3.96 10.14
N HIS A 110 -9.31 -3.27 9.36
CA HIS A 110 -7.89 -3.58 9.20
C HIS A 110 -6.97 -2.64 9.98
N GLY A 111 -7.49 -1.70 10.79
CA GLY A 111 -6.69 -0.71 11.51
C GLY A 111 -5.93 0.28 10.60
N LEU A 112 -6.50 0.58 9.42
CA LEU A 112 -5.93 1.40 8.35
C LEU A 112 -6.71 2.70 8.12
N GLU A 113 -7.66 3.05 8.99
CA GLU A 113 -8.55 4.21 8.89
C GLU A 113 -7.80 5.56 8.95
N THR A 114 -6.59 5.57 9.52
CA THR A 114 -5.75 6.77 9.60
C THR A 114 -4.88 6.99 8.36
N LEU A 115 -4.89 6.07 7.40
CA LEU A 115 -4.08 6.18 6.19
C LEU A 115 -4.67 7.20 5.21
N ASP A 116 -3.79 8.01 4.65
CA ASP A 116 -4.15 8.86 3.52
C ASP A 116 -4.08 8.10 2.18
N LEU A 117 -4.53 8.75 1.12
CA LEU A 117 -4.55 8.16 -0.21
C LEU A 117 -3.14 7.86 -0.74
N LYS A 118 -2.11 8.65 -0.40
CA LYS A 118 -0.72 8.41 -0.81
C LYS A 118 -0.14 7.18 -0.11
N GLU A 119 -0.37 7.05 1.19
CA GLU A 119 0.08 5.92 1.98
C GLU A 119 -0.62 4.64 1.52
N LEU A 120 -1.94 4.67 1.33
CA LEU A 120 -2.68 3.53 0.81
C LEU A 120 -2.17 3.10 -0.58
N ARG A 121 -1.87 4.06 -1.47
CA ARG A 121 -1.27 3.78 -2.79
C ARG A 121 0.04 3.01 -2.67
N LEU A 122 0.93 3.48 -1.79
CA LEU A 122 2.23 2.85 -1.55
C LEU A 122 2.04 1.40 -1.08
N LEU A 123 1.16 1.19 -0.11
CA LEU A 123 0.91 -0.12 0.47
C LEU A 123 0.23 -1.09 -0.50
N LEU A 124 -0.76 -0.63 -1.27
CA LEU A 124 -1.42 -1.43 -2.30
C LEU A 124 -0.42 -1.89 -3.37
N LEU A 125 0.51 -1.03 -3.80
CA LEU A 125 1.54 -1.40 -4.78
C LEU A 125 2.54 -2.43 -4.25
N GLN A 126 2.86 -2.38 -2.95
CA GLN A 126 3.76 -3.33 -2.32
C GLN A 126 3.10 -4.70 -2.07
N SER A 127 1.77 -4.72 -2.01
CA SER A 127 0.98 -5.90 -1.60
C SER A 127 0.28 -6.59 -2.77
N ASP A 128 -0.11 -5.84 -3.80
CA ASP A 128 -0.78 -6.37 -5.00
C ASP A 128 0.02 -6.03 -6.27
N HIS A 129 0.87 -6.97 -6.69
CA HIS A 129 1.68 -6.86 -7.90
C HIS A 129 0.86 -6.76 -9.19
N THR A 130 -0.43 -7.11 -9.18
CA THR A 130 -1.28 -6.97 -10.37
C THR A 130 -1.66 -5.51 -10.65
N LEU A 131 -1.44 -4.61 -9.69
CA LEU A 131 -1.56 -3.17 -9.87
C LEU A 131 -0.35 -2.57 -10.59
N LEU A 132 0.74 -3.32 -10.71
CA LEU A 132 1.89 -2.91 -11.51
C LEU A 132 1.56 -3.07 -13.00
N PRO A 133 2.07 -2.19 -13.87
CA PRO A 133 1.93 -2.37 -15.31
C PRO A 133 2.52 -3.74 -15.70
N GLN A 134 1.75 -4.53 -16.45
CA GLN A 134 2.18 -5.84 -16.93
C GLN A 134 3.49 -5.69 -17.71
N VAL A 135 4.60 -6.13 -17.13
CA VAL A 135 5.86 -6.29 -17.84
C VAL A 135 5.79 -7.64 -18.55
N SER A 136 5.51 -7.62 -19.86
CA SER A 136 5.56 -8.81 -20.70
C SER A 136 6.95 -9.44 -20.65
N SER A 137 7.00 -10.77 -20.67
CA SER A 137 8.11 -11.69 -20.38
C SER A 137 9.36 -11.60 -21.28
N THR A 138 9.67 -10.46 -21.87
CA THR A 138 10.86 -10.27 -22.71
C THR A 138 11.39 -8.85 -22.53
N HIS A 139 12.57 -8.75 -21.88
CA HIS A 139 13.41 -7.55 -21.78
C HIS A 139 12.72 -6.27 -21.23
N SER A 140 12.65 -6.12 -19.90
CA SER A 140 13.00 -4.85 -19.21
C SER A 140 12.64 -4.87 -17.72
N CYS A 141 13.59 -5.36 -16.89
CA CYS A 141 13.64 -5.03 -15.46
C CYS A 141 13.84 -3.51 -15.20
N LYS A 142 14.05 -2.71 -16.26
CA LYS A 142 14.24 -1.24 -16.19
C LYS A 142 12.94 -0.45 -15.92
N LYS A 143 11.76 -0.96 -16.28
CA LYS A 143 10.50 -0.18 -16.20
C LYS A 143 9.94 -0.04 -14.77
N LEU A 144 10.14 -1.03 -13.91
CA LEU A 144 9.76 -0.95 -12.49
C LEU A 144 10.63 0.04 -11.71
N LEU A 145 11.93 0.11 -12.05
CA LEU A 145 12.84 1.14 -11.57
C LEU A 145 12.46 2.52 -12.12
N GLU A 146 12.07 2.65 -13.39
CA GLU A 146 11.62 3.94 -13.95
C GLU A 146 10.32 4.44 -13.32
N VAL A 147 9.38 3.56 -12.94
CA VAL A 147 8.23 3.96 -12.14
C VAL A 147 8.73 4.43 -10.76
N LYS A 148 9.47 3.63 -9.99
CA LYS A 148 10.01 4.10 -8.69
C LYS A 148 10.85 5.40 -8.80
N LEU A 149 11.64 5.58 -9.86
CA LEU A 149 12.52 6.73 -10.10
C LEU A 149 11.81 7.96 -10.68
N LYS A 150 10.71 7.80 -11.44
CA LYS A 150 9.85 8.94 -11.83
C LYS A 150 9.10 9.49 -10.63
N TRP A 151 8.79 8.65 -9.64
CA TRP A 151 8.13 9.08 -8.41
C TRP A 151 9.11 9.81 -7.48
N LYS A 152 10.38 9.37 -7.40
CA LYS A 152 11.46 10.08 -6.66
C LYS A 152 11.76 11.51 -7.17
N ARG A 153 11.18 11.92 -8.30
CA ARG A 153 11.48 13.20 -8.99
C ARG A 153 10.29 14.18 -9.03
N LYS A 154 9.18 13.84 -8.35
CA LYS A 154 7.95 14.65 -8.36
C LYS A 154 7.58 15.23 -6.98
N GLU A 155 8.53 15.23 -6.06
CA GLU A 155 8.53 16.04 -4.82
C GLU A 155 9.61 17.12 -4.94
#